data_AF-L0H3V2-F1
#
_entry.id   AF-L0H3V2-F1
#
_cell.length_a   1.000
_cell.length_b   1.000
_cell.length_c   1.000
_cell.angle_alpha   90.00
_cell.angle_beta   90.00
_cell.angle_gamma   90.00
#
_symmetry.space_group_name_H-M   'P 1'
#
loop_
_entity.id
_entity.type
_entity.pdbx_description
1 polymer ?
#
loop_
_entity_poly.entity_id
_entity_poly.type
_entity_poly.pdbx_seq_one_letter_code
_entity_poly.pdbx_strand_id
1 'polypeptide(L)'
;MSDSDLRADSLPSRIGKWMMVGAWVMGFALLWLLFHGVIEEQRNPNRDPEVQLAGSGAPELVLQRNRAGHYLAAGLINGHRVTFLLDTGATMVALPLALARRLDLPLRRGGQTRTANGAVYTWSTRLRSVDIGGLEVRDVRALVLPNLPGDEVLLGMNYLKRFEIVQRGDTLTLRRVAP
;
A
#
# COMPACT_ATOMS: atom_id res chain seq x y z
N MET A 1 40.42 54.85 -45.36
CA MET A 1 39.63 55.54 -44.33
C MET A 1 38.18 55.10 -44.46
N SER A 2 37.75 54.10 -43.70
CA SER A 2 36.56 54.16 -42.85
C SER A 2 36.33 52.79 -42.22
N ASP A 3 36.15 52.86 -40.92
CA ASP A 3 35.91 51.81 -39.95
C ASP A 3 34.54 51.14 -40.11
N SER A 4 34.44 50.00 -39.42
CA SER A 4 33.26 49.47 -38.73
C SER A 4 31.95 49.29 -39.52
N ASP A 5 31.54 48.02 -39.69
CA ASP A 5 30.49 47.56 -38.79
C ASP A 5 30.48 46.05 -38.59
N LEU A 6 30.51 45.70 -37.31
CA LEU A 6 30.57 44.38 -36.73
C LEU A 6 29.21 43.68 -36.88
N ARG A 7 29.17 42.54 -37.57
CA ARG A 7 28.17 41.51 -37.29
C ARG A 7 28.88 40.21 -37.00
N ALA A 8 29.32 40.08 -35.74
CA ALA A 8 29.63 38.78 -35.17
C ALA A 8 28.29 38.07 -34.92
N ASP A 9 27.76 37.43 -35.96
CA ASP A 9 26.63 36.52 -35.83
C ASP A 9 27.11 35.31 -35.02
N SER A 10 26.94 35.37 -33.70
CA SER A 10 27.20 34.24 -32.81
C SER A 10 26.09 33.20 -32.99
N LEU A 11 26.21 32.42 -34.06
CA LEU A 11 25.39 31.23 -34.23
C LEU A 11 25.63 30.32 -33.02
N PRO A 12 24.58 29.95 -32.26
CA PRO A 12 24.75 29.14 -31.07
C PRO A 12 25.42 27.82 -31.46
N SER A 13 26.58 27.54 -30.88
CA SER A 13 27.35 26.34 -31.21
C SER A 13 26.43 25.12 -31.05
N ARG A 14 26.43 24.22 -32.03
CA ARG A 14 25.60 23.00 -32.00
C ARG A 14 25.84 22.23 -30.69
N ILE A 15 27.05 22.35 -30.13
CA ILE A 15 27.50 21.80 -28.85
C ILE A 15 26.72 22.42 -27.66
N GLY A 16 26.49 23.74 -27.64
CA GLY A 16 25.74 24.40 -26.57
C GLY A 16 24.27 23.96 -26.49
N LYS A 17 23.64 23.66 -27.63
CA LYS A 17 22.28 23.09 -27.67
C LYS A 17 22.24 21.69 -27.05
N TRP A 18 23.21 20.84 -27.35
CA TRP A 18 23.31 19.50 -26.76
C TRP A 18 23.66 19.54 -25.27
N MET A 19 24.49 20.50 -24.84
CA MET A 19 24.77 20.73 -23.41
C MET A 19 23.51 21.15 -22.65
N MET A 20 22.70 22.04 -23.23
CA MET A 20 21.42 22.46 -22.63
C MET A 20 20.43 21.30 -22.54
N VAL A 21 20.30 20.48 -23.59
CA VAL A 21 19.46 19.27 -23.56
C VAL A 21 19.97 18.28 -22.50
N GLY A 22 21.28 18.06 -22.40
CA GLY A 22 21.89 17.22 -21.38
C GLY A 22 21.59 17.71 -19.95
N ALA A 23 21.67 19.03 -19.72
CA ALA A 23 21.33 19.64 -18.44
C ALA A 23 19.83 19.44 -18.09
N TRP A 24 18.92 19.61 -19.06
CA TRP A 24 17.49 19.33 -18.85
C TRP A 24 17.21 17.86 -18.55
N VAL A 25 17.83 16.92 -19.28
CA VAL A 25 17.67 15.47 -19.04
C VAL A 25 18.18 15.10 -17.65
N MET A 26 19.35 15.61 -17.26
CA MET A 26 19.92 15.40 -15.93
C MET A 26 19.03 16.00 -14.84
N GLY A 27 18.49 17.20 -15.05
CA GLY A 27 17.55 17.85 -14.13
C GLY A 27 16.27 17.05 -13.94
N PHE A 28 15.66 16.55 -15.03
CA PHE A 28 14.48 15.69 -14.94
C PHE A 28 14.79 14.34 -14.29
N ALA A 29 15.94 13.73 -14.57
CA ALA A 29 16.36 12.50 -13.91
C ALA A 29 16.56 12.72 -12.40
N LEU A 30 17.15 13.85 -11.99
CA LEU A 30 17.32 14.19 -10.59
C LEU A 30 15.97 14.45 -9.90
N LEU A 31 15.08 15.20 -10.54
CA LEU A 31 13.72 15.41 -10.04
C LEU A 31 12.95 14.10 -9.91
N TRP A 32 13.05 13.21 -10.90
CA TRP A 32 12.44 11.89 -10.86
C TRP A 32 12.97 11.07 -9.68
N LEU A 33 14.29 11.06 -9.45
CA LEU A 33 14.91 10.38 -8.30
C LEU A 33 14.44 10.94 -6.95
N LEU A 34 14.36 12.28 -6.83
CA LEU A 34 13.93 12.96 -5.60
C LEU A 34 12.45 12.75 -5.28
N PHE A 35 11.58 12.71 -6.30
CA PHE A 35 10.13 12.58 -6.11
C PHE A 35 9.62 11.13 -6.07
N HIS A 36 10.41 10.14 -6.48
CA HIS A 36 9.93 8.76 -6.56
C HIS A 36 9.48 8.20 -5.19
N GLY A 37 10.09 8.63 -4.08
CA GLY A 37 9.78 8.11 -2.74
C GLY A 37 8.57 8.76 -2.04
N VAL A 38 8.21 10.00 -2.42
CA VAL A 38 7.15 10.78 -1.76
C VAL A 38 5.75 10.24 -2.07
N ILE A 39 5.58 9.57 -3.21
CA ILE A 39 4.28 9.03 -3.65
C ILE A 39 3.84 7.86 -2.76
N GLU A 40 4.78 7.01 -2.35
CA GLU A 40 4.46 5.79 -1.60
C GLU A 40 4.11 6.08 -0.14
N GLU A 41 4.76 7.08 0.46
CA GLU A 41 4.45 7.56 1.81
C GLU A 41 3.06 8.21 1.89
N GLN A 42 2.66 8.93 0.85
CA GLN A 42 1.29 9.48 0.75
C GLN A 42 0.24 8.38 0.58
N ARG A 43 0.60 7.26 -0.04
CA ARG A 43 -0.30 6.12 -0.25
C ARG A 43 -0.53 5.35 1.04
N ASN A 44 0.54 4.97 1.74
CA ASN A 44 0.46 4.24 3.01
C ASN A 44 1.25 4.97 4.10
N PRO A 45 0.61 5.77 4.97
CA PRO A 45 1.28 6.41 6.10
C PRO A 45 1.64 5.43 7.23
N ASN A 46 1.15 4.18 7.19
CA ASN A 46 1.37 3.17 8.24
C ASN A 46 2.29 2.04 7.72
N ARG A 47 3.53 2.39 7.33
CA ARG A 47 4.51 1.43 6.76
C ARG A 47 5.23 0.59 7.81
N ASP A 48 5.26 1.10 9.03
CA ASP A 48 5.82 0.42 10.20
C ASP A 48 4.93 0.71 11.40
N PRO A 49 3.68 0.20 11.38
CA PRO A 49 2.76 0.45 12.48
C PRO A 49 3.23 -0.38 13.68
N GLU A 50 3.34 0.23 14.86
CA GLU A 50 3.75 -0.46 16.08
C GLU A 50 2.63 -0.40 17.11
N VAL A 51 2.38 -1.52 17.78
CA VAL A 51 1.50 -1.57 18.94
C VAL A 51 2.10 -0.76 20.08
N GLN A 52 1.28 0.12 20.62
CA GLN A 52 1.56 0.93 21.79
C GLN A 52 0.70 0.42 22.97
N LEU A 53 1.08 0.81 24.18
CA LEU A 53 0.25 0.55 25.36
C LEU A 53 -0.64 1.76 25.60
N ALA A 54 -1.96 1.55 25.56
CA ALA A 54 -2.93 2.55 25.95
C ALA A 54 -2.70 2.96 27.41
N GLY A 55 -3.24 4.12 27.83
CA GLY A 55 -3.20 4.54 29.24
C GLY A 55 -3.79 3.52 30.23
N SER A 56 -4.61 2.58 29.75
CA SER A 56 -5.16 1.44 30.50
C SER A 56 -4.25 0.21 30.55
N GLY A 57 -3.06 0.24 29.94
CA GLY A 57 -2.15 -0.90 29.78
C GLY A 57 -2.56 -1.91 28.70
N ALA A 58 -3.60 -1.63 27.93
CA ALA A 58 -4.06 -2.51 26.86
C ALA A 58 -3.26 -2.27 25.56
N PRO A 59 -2.85 -3.32 24.81
CA PRO A 59 -2.23 -3.15 23.51
C PRO A 59 -3.18 -2.47 22.52
N GLU A 60 -2.74 -1.35 21.94
CA GLU A 60 -3.47 -0.60 20.93
C GLU A 60 -2.58 -0.30 19.71
N LEU A 61 -3.18 -0.33 18.52
CA LEU A 61 -2.54 0.06 17.28
C LEU A 61 -3.28 1.26 16.70
N VAL A 62 -2.58 2.37 16.49
CA VAL A 62 -3.16 3.58 15.89
C VAL A 62 -2.72 3.67 14.44
N LEU A 63 -3.69 3.75 13.53
CA LEU A 63 -3.47 3.88 12.10
C LEU A 63 -3.93 5.24 11.61
N GLN A 64 -3.11 5.87 10.77
CA GLN A 64 -3.43 7.11 10.08
C GLN A 64 -4.15 6.82 8.76
N ARG A 65 -5.17 7.63 8.46
CA ARG A 65 -5.87 7.60 7.18
C ARG A 65 -4.96 8.17 6.09
N ASN A 66 -4.94 7.54 4.92
CA ASN A 66 -4.24 8.08 3.77
C ASN A 66 -5.06 9.17 3.05
N ARG A 67 -4.46 9.83 2.05
CA ARG A 67 -5.13 10.90 1.29
C ARG A 67 -6.36 10.44 0.51
N ALA A 68 -6.49 9.14 0.23
CA ALA A 68 -7.65 8.55 -0.43
C ALA A 68 -8.80 8.21 0.54
N GLY A 69 -8.63 8.46 1.84
CA GLY A 69 -9.64 8.16 2.85
C GLY A 69 -9.61 6.73 3.40
N HIS A 70 -8.59 5.96 3.06
CA HIS A 70 -8.43 4.56 3.44
C HIS A 70 -7.39 4.36 4.53
N TYR A 71 -7.53 3.30 5.32
CA TYR A 71 -6.52 2.84 6.26
C TYR A 71 -5.74 1.69 5.64
N LEU A 72 -4.58 2.01 5.08
CA LEU A 72 -3.59 1.03 4.65
C LEU A 72 -2.60 0.77 5.78
N ALA A 73 -2.17 -0.46 5.98
CA ALA A 73 -1.18 -0.81 6.99
C ALA A 73 -0.24 -1.89 6.47
N ALA A 74 1.06 -1.70 6.61
CA ALA A 74 2.00 -2.78 6.40
C ALA A 74 1.84 -3.82 7.52
N GLY A 75 2.04 -5.08 7.18
CA GLY A 75 2.03 -6.17 8.15
C GLY A 75 2.54 -7.46 7.53
N LEU A 76 2.21 -8.58 8.18
CA LEU A 76 2.72 -9.89 7.83
C LEU A 76 1.59 -10.89 7.58
N ILE A 77 1.71 -11.66 6.49
CA ILE A 77 0.97 -12.92 6.31
C ILE A 77 1.99 -14.05 6.34
N ASN A 78 1.85 -14.97 7.28
CA ASN A 78 2.78 -16.10 7.43
C ASN A 78 4.27 -15.67 7.48
N GLY A 79 4.55 -14.49 8.06
CA GLY A 79 5.89 -13.89 8.13
C GLY A 79 6.33 -13.10 6.89
N HIS A 80 5.53 -13.04 5.82
CA HIS A 80 5.84 -12.28 4.61
C HIS A 80 5.21 -10.90 4.65
N ARG A 81 5.99 -9.87 4.31
CA ARG A 81 5.52 -8.48 4.29
C ARG A 81 4.47 -8.27 3.21
N VAL A 82 3.33 -7.72 3.61
CA VAL A 82 2.22 -7.33 2.73
C VAL A 82 1.66 -5.98 3.17
N THR A 83 0.84 -5.36 2.31
CA THR A 83 0.03 -4.20 2.66
C THR A 83 -1.42 -4.62 2.82
N PHE A 84 -2.02 -4.29 3.95
CA PHE A 84 -3.42 -4.50 4.21
C PHE A 84 -4.22 -3.23 3.96
N LEU A 85 -5.43 -3.39 3.44
CA LEU A 85 -6.49 -2.38 3.43
C LEU A 85 -7.54 -2.80 4.45
N LEU A 86 -7.79 -1.98 5.47
CA LEU A 86 -8.87 -2.25 6.42
C LEU A 86 -10.22 -2.05 5.71
N ASP A 87 -11.03 -3.11 5.66
CA ASP A 87 -12.32 -3.12 4.99
C ASP A 87 -13.39 -3.73 5.91
N THR A 88 -14.10 -2.87 6.64
CA THR A 88 -15.20 -3.29 7.53
C THR A 88 -16.43 -3.79 6.77
N GLY A 89 -16.52 -3.53 5.46
CA GLY A 89 -17.57 -4.05 4.58
C GLY A 89 -17.31 -5.49 4.14
N ALA A 90 -16.07 -5.96 4.19
CA ALA A 90 -15.71 -7.33 3.85
C ALA A 90 -15.99 -8.30 5.00
N THR A 91 -16.67 -9.42 4.73
CA THR A 91 -16.89 -10.46 5.74
C THR A 91 -15.62 -11.27 6.04
N MET A 92 -14.76 -11.48 5.05
CA MET A 92 -13.55 -12.29 5.16
C MET A 92 -12.33 -11.52 4.64
N VAL A 93 -11.15 -11.88 5.16
CA VAL A 93 -9.87 -11.51 4.53
C VAL A 93 -9.88 -11.96 3.07
N ALA A 94 -9.48 -11.06 2.18
CA ALA A 94 -9.44 -11.31 0.74
C ALA A 94 -8.13 -10.81 0.13
N LEU A 95 -7.55 -11.59 -0.76
CA LEU A 95 -6.24 -11.30 -1.35
C LEU A 95 -6.17 -11.60 -2.85
N PRO A 96 -5.36 -10.86 -3.63
CA PRO A 96 -5.23 -11.09 -5.06
C PRO A 96 -4.58 -12.45 -5.35
N LEU A 97 -4.99 -13.11 -6.43
CA LEU A 97 -4.40 -14.39 -6.84
C LEU A 97 -2.89 -14.30 -7.08
N ALA A 98 -2.43 -13.19 -7.66
CA ALA A 98 -1.00 -12.96 -7.91
C ALA A 98 -0.21 -12.92 -6.59
N LEU A 99 -0.74 -12.27 -5.56
CA LEU A 99 -0.11 -12.24 -4.24
C LEU A 99 -0.15 -13.62 -3.57
N ALA A 100 -1.28 -14.32 -3.62
CA ALA A 100 -1.40 -15.66 -3.02
C ALA A 100 -0.37 -16.65 -3.59
N ARG A 101 -0.09 -16.56 -4.90
CA ARG A 101 0.95 -17.34 -5.57
C ARG A 101 2.37 -16.90 -5.16
N ARG A 102 2.62 -15.59 -5.05
CA ARG A 102 3.91 -15.06 -4.57
C ARG A 102 4.23 -15.50 -3.14
N LEU A 103 3.20 -15.67 -2.32
CA LEU A 103 3.30 -16.14 -0.93
C LEU A 103 3.25 -17.67 -0.79
N ASP A 104 3.20 -18.41 -1.90
CA ASP A 104 3.07 -19.87 -1.97
C ASP A 104 1.94 -20.43 -1.07
N LEU A 105 0.79 -19.75 -1.08
CA LEU A 105 -0.34 -20.15 -0.25
C LEU A 105 -1.05 -21.39 -0.84
N PRO A 106 -1.43 -22.36 0.00
CA PRO A 106 -2.21 -23.51 -0.48
C PRO A 106 -3.59 -23.04 -0.92
N LEU A 107 -3.92 -23.28 -2.20
CA LEU A 107 -5.20 -22.89 -2.78
C LEU A 107 -6.11 -24.10 -2.93
N ARG A 108 -7.34 -23.97 -2.43
CA ARG A 108 -8.42 -24.93 -2.68
C ARG A 108 -9.48 -24.24 -3.51
N ARG A 109 -10.22 -25.00 -4.33
CA ARG A 109 -11.40 -24.45 -5.02
C ARG A 109 -12.32 -23.81 -3.97
N GLY A 110 -12.63 -22.54 -4.18
CA GLY A 110 -13.56 -21.80 -3.35
C GLY A 110 -14.97 -21.92 -3.91
N GLY A 111 -15.76 -20.89 -3.65
CA GLY A 111 -17.10 -20.75 -4.20
C GLY A 111 -17.15 -19.63 -5.24
N GLN A 112 -18.35 -19.11 -5.44
CA GLN A 112 -18.60 -17.92 -6.21
C GLN A 112 -18.90 -16.77 -5.24
N THR A 113 -18.27 -15.61 -5.44
CA THR A 113 -18.61 -14.39 -4.69
C THR A 113 -19.09 -13.32 -5.66
N ARG A 114 -19.96 -12.42 -5.18
CA ARG A 114 -20.47 -11.29 -5.97
C ARG A 114 -19.65 -10.06 -5.64
N THR A 115 -18.95 -9.55 -6.63
CA THR A 115 -18.18 -8.30 -6.57
C THR A 115 -18.94 -7.18 -7.27
N ALA A 116 -18.42 -5.95 -7.18
CA ALA A 116 -18.94 -4.82 -7.96
C ALA A 116 -18.95 -5.09 -9.47
N ASN A 117 -17.99 -5.89 -9.97
CA ASN A 117 -17.86 -6.26 -11.37
C ASN A 117 -18.62 -7.55 -11.73
N GLY A 118 -19.52 -8.01 -10.87
CA GLY A 118 -20.28 -9.25 -11.06
C GLY A 118 -19.72 -10.44 -10.29
N ALA A 119 -20.23 -11.63 -10.62
CA ALA A 119 -19.91 -12.84 -9.88
C ALA A 119 -18.61 -13.48 -10.38
N VAL A 120 -17.74 -13.88 -9.46
CA VAL A 120 -16.43 -14.46 -9.77
C VAL A 120 -16.17 -15.71 -8.96
N TYR A 121 -15.52 -16.69 -9.59
CA TYR A 121 -15.01 -17.86 -8.90
C TYR A 121 -13.80 -17.47 -8.06
N THR A 122 -13.77 -17.99 -6.84
CA THR A 122 -12.72 -17.71 -5.86
C THR A 122 -11.95 -18.99 -5.53
N TRP A 123 -10.76 -18.83 -4.98
CA TRP A 123 -10.12 -19.88 -4.21
C TRP A 123 -10.27 -19.59 -2.72
N SER A 124 -10.17 -20.64 -1.92
CA SER A 124 -10.07 -20.52 -0.47
C SER A 124 -8.67 -20.91 -0.03
N THR A 125 -8.18 -20.22 0.99
CA THR A 125 -6.93 -20.54 1.66
C THR A 125 -7.04 -20.30 3.16
N ARG A 126 -6.04 -20.78 3.90
CA ARG A 126 -5.94 -20.58 5.35
C ARG A 126 -4.57 -19.98 5.66
N LEU A 127 -4.60 -18.79 6.24
CA LEU A 127 -3.41 -18.06 6.66
C LEU A 127 -3.04 -18.56 8.06
N ARG A 128 -1.79 -19.00 8.23
CA ARG A 128 -1.26 -19.45 9.53
C ARG A 128 -1.27 -18.31 10.53
N SER A 129 -0.82 -17.14 10.09
CA SER A 129 -0.87 -15.89 10.85
C SER A 129 -1.14 -14.69 9.96
N VAL A 130 -1.88 -13.73 10.50
CA VAL A 130 -2.07 -12.38 9.99
C VAL A 130 -1.67 -11.45 11.13
N ASP A 131 -0.69 -10.60 10.90
CA ASP A 131 -0.16 -9.69 11.92
C ASP A 131 -0.03 -8.28 11.35
N ILE A 132 -0.38 -7.29 12.17
CA ILE A 132 -0.29 -5.87 11.88
C ILE A 132 0.21 -5.20 13.15
N GLY A 133 1.45 -4.71 13.10
CA GLY A 133 2.10 -4.05 14.22
C GLY A 133 2.20 -4.84 15.53
N GLY A 134 2.08 -6.18 15.49
CA GLY A 134 2.08 -7.04 16.68
C GLY A 134 0.69 -7.54 17.09
N LEU A 135 -0.38 -7.10 16.41
CA LEU A 135 -1.73 -7.61 16.61
C LEU A 135 -1.95 -8.94 15.87
N GLU A 136 -1.21 -9.99 16.25
CA GLU A 136 -1.29 -11.28 15.56
C GLU A 136 -2.64 -12.00 15.80
N VAL A 137 -3.22 -12.50 14.71
CA VAL A 137 -4.32 -13.45 14.68
C VAL A 137 -3.91 -14.68 13.87
N ARG A 138 -4.05 -15.86 14.48
CA ARG A 138 -3.74 -17.13 13.84
C ARG A 138 -4.96 -17.76 13.17
N ASP A 139 -4.68 -18.65 12.23
CA ASP A 139 -5.66 -19.55 11.63
C ASP A 139 -6.82 -18.82 10.91
N VAL A 140 -6.48 -17.82 10.12
CA VAL A 140 -7.44 -16.93 9.45
C VAL A 140 -7.86 -17.52 8.11
N ARG A 141 -9.16 -17.70 7.91
CA ARG A 141 -9.70 -18.07 6.59
C ARG A 141 -9.61 -16.86 5.65
N ALA A 142 -9.17 -17.07 4.43
CA ALA A 142 -9.10 -16.03 3.42
C ALA A 142 -9.66 -16.52 2.08
N LEU A 143 -10.22 -15.57 1.33
CA LEU A 143 -10.57 -15.74 -0.07
C LEU A 143 -9.46 -15.23 -0.96
N VAL A 144 -9.27 -15.90 -2.09
CA VAL A 144 -8.36 -15.47 -3.13
C VAL A 144 -9.19 -15.14 -4.37
N LEU A 145 -9.06 -13.90 -4.85
CA LEU A 145 -9.82 -13.40 -5.98
C LEU A 145 -8.88 -13.19 -7.18
N PRO A 146 -9.25 -13.66 -8.38
CA PRO A 146 -8.43 -13.47 -9.59
C PRO A 146 -8.42 -12.02 -10.07
N ASN A 147 -9.48 -11.26 -9.77
CA ASN A 147 -9.74 -9.92 -10.29
C ASN A 147 -9.78 -8.84 -9.19
N LEU A 148 -9.19 -9.12 -8.02
CA LEU A 148 -9.00 -8.09 -7.01
C LEU A 148 -7.86 -7.17 -7.50
N PRO A 149 -8.12 -5.87 -7.72
CA PRO A 149 -7.10 -4.95 -8.22
C PRO A 149 -6.05 -4.68 -7.14
N GLY A 150 -4.85 -4.31 -7.58
CA GLY A 150 -3.74 -3.99 -6.69
C GLY A 150 -3.05 -5.22 -6.09
N ASP A 151 -2.19 -4.95 -5.11
CA ASP A 151 -1.43 -5.95 -4.36
C ASP A 151 -1.81 -5.93 -2.86
N GLU A 152 -2.85 -5.17 -2.50
CA GLU A 152 -3.34 -5.03 -1.14
C GLU A 152 -4.24 -6.21 -0.71
N VAL A 153 -4.14 -6.57 0.56
CA VAL A 153 -5.00 -7.57 1.20
C VAL A 153 -6.14 -6.87 1.92
N LEU A 154 -7.38 -7.17 1.57
CA LEU A 154 -8.54 -6.66 2.29
C LEU A 154 -8.65 -7.38 3.64
N LEU A 155 -8.64 -6.64 4.74
CA LEU A 155 -8.91 -7.17 6.08
C LEU A 155 -10.39 -7.08 6.37
N GLY A 156 -11.06 -8.22 6.29
CA GLY A 156 -12.47 -8.32 6.63
C GLY A 156 -12.74 -8.56 8.12
N MET A 157 -14.03 -8.62 8.42
CA MET A 157 -14.57 -8.78 9.77
C MET A 157 -14.20 -10.08 10.47
N ASN A 158 -13.83 -11.14 9.75
CA ASN A 158 -13.32 -12.37 10.38
C ASN A 158 -11.96 -12.20 11.09
N TYR A 159 -11.21 -11.14 10.75
CA TYR A 159 -10.06 -10.66 11.50
C TYR A 159 -10.47 -9.51 12.44
N LEU A 160 -11.10 -8.46 11.88
CA LEU A 160 -11.34 -7.20 12.58
C LEU A 160 -12.24 -7.32 13.82
N LYS A 161 -13.18 -8.26 13.86
CA LYS A 161 -14.09 -8.45 15.02
C LYS A 161 -13.39 -8.83 16.33
N ARG A 162 -12.11 -9.19 16.28
CA ARG A 162 -11.29 -9.53 17.46
C ARG A 162 -10.75 -8.28 18.16
N PHE A 163 -10.97 -7.12 17.57
CA PHE A 163 -10.50 -5.84 18.04
C PHE A 163 -11.70 -4.90 18.19
N GLU A 164 -11.63 -4.05 19.20
CA GLU A 164 -12.43 -2.85 19.25
C GLU A 164 -11.84 -1.86 18.24
N ILE A 165 -12.72 -1.23 17.48
CA ILE A 165 -12.34 -0.27 16.44
C ILE A 165 -12.90 1.09 16.85
N VAL A 166 -12.00 2.04 17.08
CA VAL A 166 -12.38 3.42 17.41
C VAL A 166 -11.83 4.34 16.34
N GLN A 167 -12.72 4.99 15.59
CA GLN A 167 -12.33 5.96 14.57
C GLN A 167 -12.54 7.39 15.08
N ARG A 168 -11.50 8.22 15.06
CA ARG A 168 -11.54 9.63 15.47
C ARG A 168 -10.78 10.50 14.47
N GLY A 169 -11.50 11.37 13.77
CA GLY A 169 -10.94 12.17 12.68
C GLY A 169 -10.25 11.27 11.66
N ASP A 170 -8.96 11.52 11.44
CA ASP A 170 -8.12 10.78 10.49
C ASP A 170 -7.42 9.56 11.10
N THR A 171 -7.72 9.21 12.36
CA THR A 171 -7.13 8.05 13.03
C THR A 171 -8.13 6.92 13.22
N LEU A 172 -7.62 5.69 13.18
CA LEU A 172 -8.35 4.47 13.55
C LEU A 172 -7.50 3.69 14.54
N THR A 173 -8.04 3.45 15.73
CA THR A 173 -7.41 2.68 16.78
C THR A 173 -8.00 1.27 16.81
N LEU A 174 -7.13 0.27 16.76
CA LEU A 174 -7.46 -1.14 17.00
C LEU A 174 -6.99 -1.51 18.40
N ARG A 175 -7.91 -1.93 19.27
CA ARG A 175 -7.58 -2.40 20.62
C ARG A 175 -8.01 -3.85 20.78
N ARG A 176 -7.12 -4.70 21.29
CA ARG A 176 -7.48 -6.11 21.53
C ARG A 176 -8.58 -6.18 22.60
N VAL A 177 -9.71 -6.78 22.26
CA VAL A 177 -10.76 -7.07 23.26
C VAL A 177 -10.28 -8.29 24.05
N ALA A 178 -10.20 -8.18 25.37
CA ALA A 178 -9.92 -9.34 26.21
C ALA A 178 -11.02 -10.41 25.97
N PRO A 179 -10.64 -11.70 25.90
CA PRO A 179 -11.59 -12.78 25.63
C PRO A 179 -12.69 -12.88 26.69
#